data_AF-A0A124HSK3-F1
#
_entry.id   AF-A0A124HSK3-F1
#
_cell.length_a   1.000
_cell.length_b   1.000
_cell.length_c   1.000
_cell.angle_alpha   90.00
_cell.angle_beta   90.00
_cell.angle_gamma   90.00
#
_symmetry.space_group_name_H-M   'P 1'
#
loop_
_entity.id
_entity.type
_entity.pdbx_description
1 polymer ?
#
loop_
_entity_poly.entity_id
_entity_poly.type
_entity_poly.pdbx_seq_one_letter_code
_entity_poly.pdbx_strand_id
1 'polypeptide(L)'
;MPTIHREPRFTYDDLVDLVEGQLRVVELTAINAEIGGPGERLWLSEPGTGADVYRLWRKGKGARTYWAVDQDRPWDALVWLREALAEVLERLTRPGSATRYALEEGREERDLAVLTELETVWLSGLSPLSEVFGPRGADLELTRFLLIPAQAELARATAVRSRMLREHFGTGPQAAQRVATTMGWEPAKAQKTLSAWDEYRGWVREGAAHARATVPVHRPAGDTGLPDVLAATLMTAACGSEPVVPDRPSPVALPDELAPWYVFSQYLGASIAVADEATYAPDADPRDYMHLVPVAMVLDLGWTVRDGLIVSLLPHNGFGVAYDEEAVRAGGGTPLGSADVPLPPGQGTDRAIPPPE
;
A
#
# COMPACT_ATOMS: atom_id res chain seq x y z
N MET A 1 15.67 -2.56 3.49
CA MET A 1 16.72 -2.44 2.47
C MET A 1 17.65 -3.66 2.41
N PRO A 2 17.48 -4.53 1.39
CA PRO A 2 18.48 -5.53 1.02
C PRO A 2 19.78 -4.88 0.52
N THR A 3 20.91 -5.42 0.96
CA THR A 3 22.25 -4.99 0.50
C THR A 3 22.64 -5.75 -0.76
N ILE A 4 22.91 -5.02 -1.84
CA ILE A 4 23.30 -5.59 -3.13
C ILE A 4 24.82 -5.62 -3.34
N HIS A 5 25.53 -4.61 -2.83
CA HIS A 5 26.99 -4.52 -2.88
C HIS A 5 27.55 -4.00 -1.56
N ARG A 6 28.73 -4.48 -1.15
CA ARG A 6 29.40 -4.01 0.07
C ARG A 6 30.90 -4.26 0.08
N GLU A 7 31.59 -3.52 0.94
CA GLU A 7 32.94 -3.85 1.40
C GLU A 7 32.98 -5.19 2.17
N PRO A 8 34.14 -5.89 2.18
CA PRO A 8 35.38 -5.56 1.47
C PRO A 8 35.39 -6.04 0.02
N ARG A 9 34.27 -6.57 -0.50
CA ARG A 9 34.20 -7.15 -1.85
C ARG A 9 34.39 -6.09 -2.95
N PHE A 10 33.97 -4.86 -2.66
CA PHE A 10 34.10 -3.68 -3.52
C PHE A 10 34.62 -2.53 -2.66
N THR A 11 35.52 -1.72 -3.20
CA THR A 11 35.96 -0.47 -2.56
C THR A 11 34.86 0.60 -2.66
N TYR A 12 35.01 1.72 -1.94
CA TYR A 12 34.07 2.85 -2.06
C TYR A 12 33.89 3.31 -3.52
N ASP A 13 34.99 3.51 -4.24
CA ASP A 13 34.94 3.97 -5.63
C ASP A 13 34.29 2.91 -6.53
N ASP A 14 34.59 1.63 -6.32
CA ASP A 14 33.90 0.54 -7.04
C ASP A 14 32.38 0.55 -6.77
N LEU A 15 31.95 0.84 -5.54
CA LEU A 15 30.53 0.91 -5.18
C LEU A 15 29.82 2.07 -5.88
N VAL A 16 30.48 3.22 -6.02
CA VAL A 16 29.96 4.37 -6.77
C VAL A 16 29.88 4.03 -8.26
N ASP A 17 30.95 3.47 -8.83
CA ASP A 17 30.99 3.07 -10.25
C ASP A 17 29.97 1.98 -10.60
N LEU A 18 29.70 1.05 -9.68
CA LEU A 18 28.66 0.03 -9.85
C LEU A 18 27.26 0.64 -9.97
N VAL A 19 27.01 1.78 -9.32
CA VAL A 19 25.70 2.45 -9.37
C VAL A 19 25.68 3.44 -10.53
N GLU A 20 26.58 4.43 -10.56
CA GLU A 20 26.58 5.51 -11.56
C GLU A 20 27.05 5.07 -12.95
N GLY A 21 27.95 4.09 -13.02
CA GLY A 21 28.54 3.62 -14.27
C GLY A 21 27.80 2.47 -14.93
N GLN A 22 27.04 1.67 -14.17
CA GLN A 22 26.34 0.49 -14.69
C GLN A 22 24.82 0.62 -14.66
N LEU A 23 24.27 1.45 -13.76
CA LEU A 23 22.84 1.69 -13.67
C LEU A 23 22.52 3.07 -14.23
N ARG A 24 21.37 3.19 -14.89
CA ARG A 24 20.86 4.48 -15.33
C ARG A 24 20.16 5.14 -14.15
N VAL A 25 20.86 6.04 -13.46
CA VAL A 25 20.38 6.67 -12.22
C VAL A 25 20.63 8.18 -12.20
N VAL A 26 19.86 8.88 -11.38
CA VAL A 26 20.03 10.30 -11.05
C VAL A 26 20.27 10.43 -9.54
N GLU A 27 21.27 11.21 -9.14
CA GLU A 27 21.54 11.48 -7.72
C GLU A 27 20.48 12.41 -7.11
N LEU A 28 19.95 12.05 -5.95
CA LEU A 28 19.00 12.84 -5.16
C LEU A 28 19.77 13.80 -4.25
N THR A 29 20.35 14.82 -4.87
CA THR A 29 21.32 15.73 -4.24
C THR A 29 20.75 16.56 -3.09
N ALA A 30 19.50 17.02 -3.18
CA ALA A 30 18.88 17.84 -2.15
C ALA A 30 18.57 17.01 -0.90
N ILE A 31 17.99 15.81 -1.08
CA ILE A 31 17.78 14.85 0.01
C ILE A 31 19.13 14.46 0.61
N ASN A 32 20.11 14.09 -0.20
CA ASN A 32 21.43 13.68 0.29
C ASN A 32 22.13 14.81 1.08
N ALA A 33 21.97 16.07 0.67
CA ALA A 33 22.48 17.21 1.41
C ALA A 33 21.83 17.41 2.79
N GLU A 34 20.57 16.99 2.96
CA GLU A 34 19.84 17.13 4.23
C GLU A 34 20.09 15.97 5.19
N ILE A 35 20.08 14.72 4.70
CA ILE A 35 20.10 13.52 5.56
C ILE A 35 21.36 12.67 5.40
N GLY A 36 22.19 12.94 4.40
CA GLY A 36 23.38 12.15 4.07
C GLY A 36 24.54 12.43 5.03
N GLY A 37 25.21 11.36 5.47
CA GLY A 37 26.50 11.46 6.14
C GLY A 37 27.66 11.74 5.18
N PRO A 38 28.87 12.05 5.69
CA PRO A 38 30.04 12.27 4.84
C PRO A 38 30.34 11.07 3.93
N GLY A 39 30.24 11.28 2.61
CA GLY A 39 30.45 10.25 1.59
C GLY A 39 29.23 9.35 1.32
N GLU A 40 28.12 9.53 2.04
CA GLU A 40 26.86 8.87 1.70
C GLU A 40 26.25 9.48 0.43
N ARG A 41 25.53 8.66 -0.32
CA ARG A 41 24.87 9.04 -1.56
C ARG A 41 23.54 8.35 -1.70
N LEU A 42 22.62 9.01 -2.38
CA LEU A 42 21.29 8.51 -2.67
C LEU A 42 20.97 8.74 -4.14
N TRP A 43 20.49 7.71 -4.82
CA TRP A 43 20.13 7.77 -6.23
C TRP A 43 18.75 7.17 -6.47
N LEU A 44 18.16 7.57 -7.60
CA LEU A 44 16.92 7.04 -8.14
C LEU A 44 17.16 6.57 -9.58
N SER A 45 16.59 5.43 -9.99
CA SER A 45 16.61 5.01 -11.40
C SER A 45 16.06 6.10 -12.33
N GLU A 46 16.67 6.27 -13.50
CA GLU A 46 16.15 7.16 -14.53
C GLU A 46 14.76 6.72 -14.99
N PRO A 47 13.87 7.67 -15.36
CA PRO A 47 12.56 7.35 -15.90
C PRO A 47 12.63 6.33 -17.06
N GLY A 48 11.81 5.27 -16.98
CA GLY A 48 11.72 4.22 -17.98
C GLY A 48 12.83 3.14 -17.93
N THR A 49 13.68 3.15 -16.90
CA THR A 49 14.76 2.14 -16.73
C THR A 49 14.55 1.21 -15.54
N GLY A 50 13.56 1.52 -14.71
CA GLY A 50 13.21 0.82 -13.48
C GLY A 50 12.61 1.80 -12.47
N ALA A 51 12.25 1.28 -11.30
CA ALA A 51 11.74 2.07 -10.19
C ALA A 51 12.43 1.54 -8.93
N ASP A 52 13.66 2.00 -8.69
CA ASP A 52 14.46 1.61 -7.53
C ASP A 52 15.21 2.83 -6.97
N VAL A 53 15.37 2.84 -5.65
CA VAL A 53 16.14 3.81 -4.89
C VAL A 53 17.40 3.12 -4.37
N TYR A 54 18.55 3.71 -4.63
CA TYR A 54 19.84 3.18 -4.22
C TYR A 54 20.46 4.07 -3.14
N ARG A 55 20.93 3.47 -2.04
CA ARG A 55 21.58 4.19 -0.96
C ARG A 55 22.98 3.63 -0.70
N LEU A 56 24.00 4.45 -0.87
CA LEU A 56 25.36 4.17 -0.39
C LEU A 56 25.53 4.78 1.00
N TRP A 57 25.78 3.95 2.00
CA TRP A 57 25.93 4.42 3.38
C TRP A 57 26.82 3.53 4.23
N ARG A 58 27.19 4.02 5.42
CA ARG A 58 27.99 3.26 6.38
C ARG A 58 27.10 2.35 7.22
N LYS A 59 27.27 1.04 7.06
CA LYS A 59 26.67 0.01 7.93
C LYS A 59 27.65 -0.48 8.97
N GLY A 60 27.12 -1.03 10.08
CA GLY A 60 27.90 -1.61 11.17
C GLY A 60 28.10 -0.66 12.36
N LYS A 61 28.87 -1.11 13.36
CA LYS A 61 29.14 -0.35 14.59
C LYS A 61 30.62 -0.39 14.95
N GLY A 62 31.15 0.73 15.43
CA GLY A 62 32.54 0.87 15.90
C GLY A 62 33.55 0.54 14.79
N ALA A 63 34.56 -0.27 15.11
CA ALA A 63 35.61 -0.65 14.15
C ALA A 63 35.14 -1.59 13.01
N ARG A 64 33.87 -2.01 13.01
CA ARG A 64 33.27 -2.89 11.98
C ARG A 64 32.32 -2.12 11.05
N THR A 65 32.53 -0.80 10.90
CA THR A 65 31.81 -0.02 9.90
C THR A 65 32.32 -0.34 8.50
N TYR A 66 31.42 -0.46 7.53
CA TYR A 66 31.73 -0.74 6.15
C TYR A 66 30.76 -0.01 5.22
N TRP A 67 31.19 0.30 4.00
CA TRP A 67 30.35 0.87 2.97
C TRP A 67 29.48 -0.20 2.30
N ALA A 68 28.21 0.13 2.09
CA ALA A 68 27.25 -0.74 1.45
C ALA A 68 26.30 0.05 0.55
N VAL A 69 25.94 -0.55 -0.58
CA VAL A 69 24.85 -0.12 -1.44
C VAL A 69 23.65 -1.00 -1.15
N ASP A 70 22.58 -0.36 -0.73
CA ASP A 70 21.27 -0.97 -0.59
C ASP A 70 20.36 -0.55 -1.75
N GLN A 71 19.44 -1.43 -2.11
CA GLN A 71 18.41 -1.19 -3.12
C GLN A 71 17.04 -1.36 -2.47
N ASP A 72 16.14 -0.41 -2.67
CA ASP A 72 14.75 -0.46 -2.24
C ASP A 72 13.81 -0.10 -3.40
N ARG A 73 12.55 -0.55 -3.29
CA ARG A 73 11.47 0.01 -4.11
C ARG A 73 11.14 1.42 -3.62
N PRO A 74 10.62 2.32 -4.49
CA PRO A 74 10.39 3.71 -4.12
C PRO A 74 9.39 3.87 -2.97
N TRP A 75 8.34 3.03 -2.94
CA TRP A 75 7.34 3.05 -1.87
C TRP A 75 7.91 2.63 -0.51
N ASP A 76 8.80 1.65 -0.49
CA ASP A 76 9.50 1.23 0.72
C ASP A 76 10.48 2.33 1.17
N ALA A 77 11.15 2.96 0.21
CA ALA A 77 12.08 4.04 0.47
C ALA A 77 11.40 5.28 1.06
N LEU A 78 10.19 5.61 0.59
CA LEU A 78 9.40 6.73 1.09
C LEU A 78 9.14 6.64 2.60
N VAL A 79 8.99 5.44 3.17
CA VAL A 79 8.72 5.26 4.60
C VAL A 79 9.85 5.85 5.44
N TRP A 80 11.09 5.42 5.18
CA TRP A 80 12.25 5.88 5.95
C TRP A 80 12.70 7.28 5.53
N LEU A 81 12.52 7.66 4.26
CA LEU A 81 12.82 9.02 3.80
C LEU A 81 11.97 10.06 4.53
N ARG A 82 10.67 9.78 4.72
CA ARG A 82 9.78 10.68 5.47
C ARG A 82 10.17 10.80 6.94
N GLU A 83 10.64 9.72 7.55
CA GLU A 83 11.15 9.73 8.93
C GLU A 83 12.44 10.56 9.02
N ALA A 84 13.39 10.34 8.12
CA ALA A 84 14.65 11.08 8.10
C ALA A 84 14.45 12.58 7.79
N LEU A 85 13.44 12.92 6.99
CA LEU A 85 13.10 14.28 6.58
C LEU A 85 12.06 14.97 7.49
N ALA A 86 11.75 14.40 8.66
CA ALA A 86 10.67 14.90 9.53
C ALA A 86 10.78 16.40 9.84
N GLU A 87 11.99 16.92 10.11
CA GLU A 87 12.19 18.34 10.39
C GLU A 87 11.93 19.25 9.17
N VAL A 88 12.28 18.80 7.96
CA VAL A 88 11.97 19.51 6.70
C VAL A 88 10.46 19.57 6.51
N LEU A 89 9.81 18.42 6.61
CA LEU A 89 8.37 18.30 6.43
C LEU A 89 7.59 19.10 7.48
N GLU A 90 8.08 19.18 8.73
CA GLU A 90 7.48 20.02 9.77
C GLU A 90 7.51 21.50 9.39
N ARG A 91 8.66 22.01 8.91
CA ARG A 91 8.78 23.41 8.47
C ARG A 91 7.89 23.71 7.28
N LEU A 92 7.83 22.80 6.30
CA LEU A 92 6.93 22.92 5.14
C LEU A 92 5.45 22.87 5.53
N THR A 93 5.11 22.19 6.62
CA THR A 93 3.73 22.14 7.14
C THR A 93 3.31 23.46 7.79
N ARG A 94 4.25 24.19 8.42
CA ARG A 94 3.97 25.45 9.13
C ARG A 94 5.03 26.53 8.83
N PRO A 95 5.14 26.99 7.58
CA PRO A 95 6.22 27.88 7.16
C PRO A 95 6.22 29.20 7.95
N GLY A 96 5.04 29.75 8.26
CA GLY A 96 4.91 31.00 9.02
C GLY A 96 5.35 30.94 10.48
N SER A 97 5.58 29.75 11.04
CA SER A 97 6.09 29.57 12.41
C SER A 97 7.49 28.93 12.44
N ALA A 98 8.09 28.66 11.29
CA ALA A 98 9.40 28.02 11.22
C ALA A 98 10.50 29.03 11.55
N THR A 99 11.06 28.94 12.76
CA THR A 99 12.17 29.82 13.19
C THR A 99 13.37 29.73 12.23
N ARG A 100 13.60 28.57 11.61
CA ARG A 100 14.71 28.38 10.68
C ARG A 100 14.61 29.25 9.42
N TYR A 101 13.41 29.46 8.88
CA TYR A 101 13.20 30.37 7.74
C TYR A 101 13.42 31.83 8.13
N ALA A 102 13.17 32.19 9.39
CA ALA A 102 13.47 33.53 9.88
C ALA A 102 14.98 33.78 10.10
N LEU A 103 15.78 32.72 10.29
CA LEU A 103 17.20 32.79 10.62
C LEU A 103 18.13 32.50 9.43
N GLU A 104 17.68 31.69 8.47
CA GLU A 104 18.46 31.23 7.33
C GLU A 104 17.74 31.64 6.02
N GLU A 105 18.18 32.73 5.41
CA GLU A 105 17.67 33.18 4.10
C GLU A 105 17.94 32.12 3.00
N GLY A 106 16.93 31.83 2.18
CA GLY A 106 17.00 30.82 1.12
C GLY A 106 16.87 29.37 1.62
N ARG A 107 16.52 29.16 2.89
CA ARG A 107 16.27 27.82 3.45
C ARG A 107 15.00 27.20 2.87
N GLU A 108 14.01 28.02 2.56
CA GLU A 108 12.76 27.64 1.91
C GLU A 108 13.01 26.98 0.55
N GLU A 109 13.92 27.53 -0.28
CA GLU A 109 14.25 26.95 -1.59
C GLU A 109 14.94 25.58 -1.46
N ARG A 110 15.76 25.39 -0.42
CA ARG A 110 16.38 24.08 -0.14
C ARG A 110 15.36 23.04 0.31
N ASP A 111 14.48 23.42 1.23
CA ASP A 111 13.43 22.54 1.71
C ASP A 111 12.42 22.19 0.58
N LEU A 112 12.16 23.12 -0.37
CA LEU A 112 11.37 22.86 -1.59
C LEU A 112 12.09 21.96 -2.60
N ALA A 113 13.41 22.08 -2.75
CA ALA A 113 14.19 21.15 -3.57
C ALA A 113 14.16 19.72 -3.01
N VAL A 114 14.27 19.58 -1.68
CA VAL A 114 14.07 18.30 -0.98
C VAL A 114 12.67 17.74 -1.23
N LEU A 115 11.62 18.57 -1.14
CA LEU A 115 10.26 18.16 -1.44
C LEU A 115 10.12 17.64 -2.88
N THR A 116 10.71 18.34 -3.85
CA THR A 116 10.65 17.97 -5.27
C THR A 116 11.30 16.61 -5.53
N GLU A 117 12.47 16.35 -4.93
CA GLU A 117 13.13 15.05 -5.03
C GLU A 117 12.30 13.94 -4.35
N LEU A 118 11.68 14.22 -3.20
CA LEU A 118 10.82 13.26 -2.51
C LEU A 118 9.56 12.92 -3.33
N GLU A 119 8.94 13.93 -3.96
CA GLU A 119 7.84 13.74 -4.90
C GLU A 119 8.27 12.94 -6.13
N THR A 120 9.50 13.15 -6.62
CA THR A 120 10.05 12.37 -7.74
C THR A 120 10.23 10.90 -7.38
N VAL A 121 10.76 10.60 -6.19
CA VAL A 121 10.83 9.22 -5.67
C VAL A 121 9.43 8.61 -5.62
N TRP A 122 8.45 9.35 -5.11
CA TRP A 122 7.07 8.87 -5.07
C TRP A 122 6.51 8.56 -6.46
N LEU A 123 6.58 9.52 -7.37
CA LEU A 123 6.07 9.37 -8.73
C LEU A 123 6.77 8.24 -9.49
N SER A 124 8.05 7.98 -9.22
CA SER A 124 8.75 6.84 -9.82
C SER A 124 8.12 5.50 -9.44
N GLY A 125 7.55 5.37 -8.23
CA GLY A 125 6.80 4.20 -7.79
C GLY A 125 5.46 4.02 -8.52
N LEU A 126 4.91 5.07 -9.13
CA LEU A 126 3.68 5.05 -9.94
C LEU A 126 3.94 4.79 -11.42
N SER A 127 5.18 4.98 -11.91
CA SER A 127 5.52 4.80 -13.33
C SER A 127 5.26 3.37 -13.82
N PRO A 128 5.65 2.29 -13.10
CA PRO A 128 5.34 0.92 -13.53
C PRO A 128 3.84 0.65 -13.62
N LEU A 129 3.05 1.22 -12.70
CA LEU A 129 1.59 1.12 -12.72
C LEU A 129 0.99 1.89 -13.90
N SER A 130 1.58 3.02 -14.27
CA SER A 130 1.18 3.81 -15.45
C SER A 130 1.46 3.07 -16.75
N GLU A 131 2.58 2.35 -16.82
CA GLU A 131 2.96 1.55 -18.00
C GLU A 131 2.04 0.33 -18.17
N VAL A 132 1.67 -0.33 -17.07
CA VAL A 132 0.81 -1.54 -17.12
C VAL A 132 -0.67 -1.19 -17.27
N PHE A 133 -1.16 -0.19 -16.55
CA PHE A 133 -2.61 0.11 -16.44
C PHE A 133 -3.01 1.45 -17.11
N GLY A 134 -2.06 2.15 -17.71
CA GLY A 134 -2.26 3.48 -18.29
C GLY A 134 -2.41 4.59 -17.23
N PRO A 135 -2.53 5.86 -17.66
CA PRO A 135 -2.65 7.01 -16.76
C PRO A 135 -3.84 6.93 -15.81
N ARG A 136 -4.94 6.29 -16.24
CA ARG A 136 -6.12 6.09 -15.38
C ARG A 136 -5.87 5.09 -14.26
N GLY A 137 -5.11 4.02 -14.52
CA GLY A 137 -4.73 3.07 -13.48
C GLY A 137 -3.79 3.69 -12.45
N ALA A 138 -2.83 4.50 -12.90
CA ALA A 138 -1.93 5.22 -12.01
C ALA A 138 -2.65 6.25 -11.12
N ASP A 139 -3.60 7.02 -11.69
CA ASP A 139 -4.43 7.96 -10.94
C ASP A 139 -5.31 7.25 -9.90
N LEU A 140 -5.85 6.08 -10.25
CA LEU A 140 -6.61 5.25 -9.32
C LEU A 140 -5.74 4.81 -8.13
N GLU A 141 -4.52 4.37 -8.38
CA GLU A 141 -3.60 3.93 -7.32
C GLU A 141 -3.07 5.10 -6.49
N LEU A 142 -2.76 6.25 -7.11
CA LEU A 142 -2.47 7.50 -6.39
C LEU A 142 -3.65 7.87 -5.47
N THR A 143 -4.87 7.80 -5.98
CA THR A 143 -6.07 8.10 -5.21
C THR A 143 -6.21 7.15 -4.02
N ARG A 144 -5.99 5.85 -4.22
CA ARG A 144 -6.10 4.82 -3.19
C ARG A 144 -5.04 4.93 -2.10
N PHE A 145 -3.78 5.15 -2.47
CA PHE A 145 -2.66 5.13 -1.52
C PHE A 145 -2.36 6.49 -0.89
N LEU A 146 -2.69 7.60 -1.55
CA LEU A 146 -2.41 8.94 -1.03
C LEU A 146 -3.68 9.70 -0.65
N LEU A 147 -4.56 9.94 -1.61
CA LEU A 147 -5.64 10.90 -1.44
C LEU A 147 -6.70 10.40 -0.46
N ILE A 148 -7.15 9.15 -0.59
CA ILE A 148 -8.17 8.57 0.30
C ILE A 148 -7.68 8.56 1.77
N PRO A 149 -6.47 8.07 2.09
CA PRO A 149 -5.95 8.14 3.46
C PRO A 149 -5.84 9.57 4.00
N ALA A 150 -5.33 10.52 3.20
CA ALA A 150 -5.21 11.92 3.60
C ALA A 150 -6.58 12.58 3.87
N GLN A 151 -7.56 12.32 3.00
CA GLN A 151 -8.95 12.78 3.17
C GLN A 151 -9.58 12.18 4.44
N ALA A 152 -9.33 10.89 4.71
CA ALA A 152 -9.84 10.23 5.91
C ALA A 152 -9.23 10.82 7.19
N GLU A 153 -7.93 11.12 7.20
CA GLU A 153 -7.28 11.80 8.33
C GLU A 153 -7.80 13.23 8.52
N LEU A 154 -7.96 14.00 7.45
CA LEU A 154 -8.54 15.34 7.52
C LEU A 154 -9.97 15.29 8.08
N ALA A 155 -10.79 14.34 7.64
CA ALA A 155 -12.14 14.14 8.15
C ALA A 155 -12.13 13.79 9.64
N ARG A 156 -11.22 12.89 10.08
CA ARG A 156 -11.01 12.57 11.50
C ARG A 156 -10.61 13.77 12.33
N ALA A 157 -9.59 14.52 11.89
CA ALA A 157 -9.11 15.70 12.61
C ALA A 157 -10.21 16.77 12.73
N THR A 158 -10.99 16.97 11.67
CA THR A 158 -12.13 17.88 11.66
C THR A 158 -13.23 17.40 12.62
N ALA A 159 -13.50 16.09 12.67
CA ALA A 159 -14.43 15.51 13.62
C ALA A 159 -13.95 15.66 15.08
N VAL A 160 -12.66 15.47 15.36
CA VAL A 160 -12.08 15.71 16.71
C VAL A 160 -12.21 17.17 17.11
N ARG A 161 -11.89 18.11 16.21
CA ARG A 161 -12.10 19.54 16.44
C ARG A 161 -13.56 19.85 16.73
N SER A 162 -14.47 19.28 15.94
CA SER A 162 -15.92 19.41 16.12
C SER A 162 -16.35 18.93 17.51
N ARG A 163 -15.87 17.76 17.94
CA ARG A 163 -16.14 17.21 19.28
C ARG A 163 -15.65 18.15 20.39
N MET A 164 -14.41 18.63 20.30
CA MET A 164 -13.84 19.57 21.28
C MET A 164 -14.70 20.84 21.38
N LEU A 165 -15.13 21.40 20.25
CA LEU A 165 -16.00 22.58 20.25
C LEU A 165 -17.39 22.28 20.81
N ARG A 166 -17.97 21.10 20.53
CA ARG A 166 -19.25 20.68 21.10
C ARG A 166 -19.18 20.48 22.61
N GLU A 167 -18.08 19.92 23.10
CA GLU A 167 -17.84 19.74 24.54
C GLU A 167 -17.74 21.08 25.27
N HIS A 168 -17.12 22.09 24.64
CA HIS A 168 -16.96 23.41 25.24
C HIS A 168 -18.19 24.32 25.09
N PHE A 169 -18.79 24.36 23.89
CA PHE A 169 -19.84 25.32 23.54
C PHE A 169 -21.23 24.69 23.44
N GLY A 170 -21.38 23.38 23.58
CA GLY A 170 -22.64 22.66 23.40
C GLY A 170 -23.00 22.39 21.94
N THR A 171 -24.26 22.00 21.70
CA THR A 171 -24.79 21.66 20.37
C THR A 171 -25.93 22.59 19.93
N GLY A 172 -26.19 22.66 18.62
CA GLY A 172 -27.31 23.43 18.04
C GLY A 172 -26.98 24.87 17.64
N PRO A 173 -27.96 25.63 17.12
CA PRO A 173 -27.72 26.94 16.50
C PRO A 173 -27.08 27.97 17.44
N GLN A 174 -27.45 27.95 18.72
CA GLN A 174 -26.84 28.85 19.72
C GLN A 174 -25.37 28.53 20.00
N ALA A 175 -24.98 27.25 19.91
CA ALA A 175 -23.58 26.85 20.06
C ALA A 175 -22.75 27.33 18.85
N ALA A 176 -23.29 27.24 17.64
CA ALA A 176 -22.64 27.76 16.44
C ALA A 176 -22.41 29.27 16.53
N GLN A 177 -23.39 30.03 17.03
CA GLN A 177 -23.21 31.47 17.23
C GLN A 177 -22.10 31.78 18.26
N ARG A 178 -22.04 31.04 19.38
CA ARG A 178 -20.96 31.20 20.38
C ARG A 178 -19.59 30.89 19.78
N VAL A 179 -19.46 29.79 19.04
CA VAL A 179 -18.22 29.43 18.35
C VAL A 179 -17.82 30.51 17.34
N ALA A 180 -18.75 30.99 16.52
CA ALA A 180 -18.51 32.04 15.53
C ALA A 180 -17.94 33.31 16.20
N THR A 181 -18.61 33.78 17.26
CA THR A 181 -18.16 34.96 18.01
C THR A 181 -16.81 34.74 18.69
N THR A 182 -16.62 33.63 19.40
CA THR A 182 -15.38 33.38 20.18
C THR A 182 -14.17 33.13 19.28
N MET A 183 -14.36 32.47 18.13
CA MET A 183 -13.26 32.12 17.23
C MET A 183 -13.03 33.16 16.12
N GLY A 184 -13.87 34.19 16.04
CA GLY A 184 -13.84 35.17 14.94
C GLY A 184 -14.14 34.54 13.59
N TRP A 185 -15.05 33.58 13.54
CA TRP A 185 -15.43 32.88 12.30
C TRP A 185 -16.76 33.35 11.77
N GLU A 186 -16.93 33.20 10.46
CA GLU A 186 -18.26 33.26 9.84
C GLU A 186 -19.21 32.23 10.45
N PRO A 187 -20.49 32.57 10.69
CA PRO A 187 -21.49 31.66 11.26
C PRO A 187 -21.62 30.34 10.48
N ALA A 188 -21.54 30.40 9.16
CA ALA A 188 -21.58 29.21 8.29
C ALA A 188 -20.40 28.26 8.56
N LYS A 189 -19.20 28.80 8.78
CA LYS A 189 -17.99 28.02 9.11
C LYS A 189 -18.12 27.37 10.48
N ALA A 190 -18.65 28.08 11.47
CA ALA A 190 -18.91 27.53 12.80
C ALA A 190 -19.93 26.38 12.76
N GLN A 191 -21.02 26.57 12.02
CA GLN A 191 -22.04 25.54 11.82
C GLN A 191 -21.47 24.29 11.13
N LYS A 192 -20.75 24.45 10.01
CA LYS A 192 -20.10 23.35 9.28
C LYS A 192 -19.07 22.61 10.15
N THR A 193 -18.27 23.35 10.92
CA THR A 193 -17.29 22.73 11.82
C THR A 193 -17.98 21.94 12.92
N LEU A 194 -19.09 22.44 13.47
CA LEU A 194 -19.87 21.72 14.48
C LEU A 194 -20.62 20.51 13.92
N SER A 195 -20.97 20.45 12.63
CA SER A 195 -21.63 19.26 12.04
C SER A 195 -20.68 18.11 11.72
N ALA A 196 -19.38 18.40 11.49
CA ALA A 196 -18.38 17.43 11.05
C ALA A 196 -18.29 16.14 11.90
N TRP A 197 -18.55 16.22 13.21
CA TRP A 197 -18.57 15.03 14.09
C TRP A 197 -19.63 13.99 13.72
N ASP A 198 -20.83 14.47 13.35
CA ASP A 198 -21.93 13.61 12.94
C ASP A 198 -21.79 13.19 11.47
N GLU A 199 -21.32 14.10 10.61
CA GLU A 199 -21.02 13.81 9.20
C GLU A 199 -19.98 12.69 9.07
N TYR A 200 -18.88 12.75 9.82
CA TYR A 200 -17.86 11.69 9.82
C TYR A 200 -18.43 10.33 10.24
N ARG A 201 -19.31 10.31 11.26
CA ARG A 201 -20.00 9.08 11.67
C ARG A 201 -20.99 8.57 10.65
N GLY A 202 -21.72 9.48 10.01
CA GLY A 202 -22.60 9.16 8.88
C GLY A 202 -21.80 8.49 7.78
N TRP A 203 -20.71 9.12 7.34
CA TRP A 203 -19.79 8.60 6.34
C TRP A 203 -19.25 7.20 6.68
N VAL A 204 -18.79 6.95 7.91
CA VAL A 204 -18.34 5.61 8.32
C VAL A 204 -19.45 4.57 8.25
N ARG A 205 -20.67 4.90 8.71
CA ARG A 205 -21.81 3.97 8.69
C ARG A 205 -22.29 3.69 7.27
N GLU A 206 -22.36 4.72 6.43
CA GLU A 206 -22.71 4.61 5.02
C GLU A 206 -21.66 3.78 4.28
N GLY A 207 -20.36 4.03 4.51
CA GLY A 207 -19.26 3.25 3.95
C GLY A 207 -19.33 1.78 4.39
N ALA A 208 -19.61 1.50 5.66
CA ALA A 208 -19.79 0.13 6.14
C ALA A 208 -21.02 -0.56 5.51
N ALA A 209 -22.13 0.17 5.33
CA ALA A 209 -23.32 -0.36 4.66
C ALA A 209 -23.04 -0.65 3.18
N HIS A 210 -22.34 0.25 2.49
CA HIS A 210 -21.90 0.06 1.12
C HIS A 210 -20.99 -1.16 1.00
N ALA A 211 -19.96 -1.28 1.85
CA ALA A 211 -19.04 -2.41 1.84
C ALA A 211 -19.76 -3.75 2.01
N ARG A 212 -20.75 -3.84 2.90
CA ARG A 212 -21.56 -5.07 3.06
C ARG A 212 -22.39 -5.41 1.82
N ALA A 213 -22.73 -4.42 0.99
CA ALA A 213 -23.53 -4.61 -0.21
C ALA A 213 -22.69 -4.89 -1.46
N THR A 214 -21.43 -4.46 -1.49
CA THR A 214 -20.60 -4.46 -2.70
C THR A 214 -19.33 -5.29 -2.61
N VAL A 215 -18.78 -5.51 -1.41
CA VAL A 215 -17.58 -6.34 -1.25
C VAL A 215 -18.01 -7.80 -1.15
N PRO A 216 -17.59 -8.65 -2.11
CA PRO A 216 -17.88 -10.07 -2.03
C PRO A 216 -17.14 -10.65 -0.81
N VAL A 217 -17.89 -11.36 0.04
CA VAL A 217 -17.32 -12.13 1.15
C VAL A 217 -17.44 -13.59 0.80
N HIS A 218 -16.30 -14.23 0.59
CA HIS A 218 -16.22 -15.65 0.32
C HIS A 218 -16.13 -16.41 1.64
N ARG A 219 -16.89 -17.50 1.74
CA ARG A 219 -16.89 -18.37 2.92
C ARG A 219 -16.50 -19.78 2.50
N PRO A 220 -15.75 -20.50 3.34
CA PRO A 220 -15.57 -21.94 3.17
C PRO A 220 -16.90 -22.67 3.02
N ALA A 221 -16.91 -23.71 2.19
CA ALA A 221 -18.10 -24.51 1.93
C ALA A 221 -18.45 -25.46 3.10
N GLY A 222 -17.51 -25.66 4.02
CA GLY A 222 -17.63 -26.57 5.15
C GLY A 222 -16.86 -26.09 6.38
N ASP A 223 -16.83 -26.93 7.41
CA ASP A 223 -16.12 -26.65 8.64
C ASP A 223 -14.60 -26.70 8.42
N THR A 224 -13.92 -25.62 8.77
CA THR A 224 -12.45 -25.48 8.69
C THR A 224 -11.78 -25.72 10.05
N GLY A 225 -12.56 -25.85 11.13
CA GLY A 225 -12.06 -25.82 12.50
C GLY A 225 -11.66 -24.41 12.98
N LEU A 226 -11.81 -23.37 12.15
CA LEU A 226 -11.54 -21.98 12.49
C LEU A 226 -12.83 -21.22 12.85
N PRO A 227 -12.73 -20.12 13.64
CA PRO A 227 -13.85 -19.21 13.81
C PRO A 227 -14.37 -18.70 12.45
N ASP A 228 -15.69 -18.69 12.25
CA ASP A 228 -16.33 -18.32 10.97
C ASP A 228 -15.81 -17.02 10.35
N VAL A 229 -15.57 -16.01 11.19
CA VAL A 229 -15.05 -14.70 10.74
C VAL A 229 -13.63 -14.83 10.19
N LEU A 230 -12.76 -15.57 10.89
CA LEU A 230 -11.39 -15.81 10.45
C LEU A 230 -11.38 -16.62 9.15
N ALA A 231 -12.17 -17.68 9.07
CA ALA A 231 -12.27 -18.53 7.89
C ALA A 231 -12.78 -17.74 6.66
N ALA A 232 -13.78 -16.88 6.85
CA ALA A 232 -14.26 -15.98 5.80
C ALA A 232 -13.22 -14.94 5.39
N THR A 233 -12.46 -14.38 6.33
CA THR A 233 -11.37 -13.43 6.04
C THR A 233 -10.30 -14.08 5.15
N LEU A 234 -9.85 -15.28 5.51
CA LEU A 234 -8.82 -16.02 4.78
C LEU A 234 -9.29 -16.44 3.39
N MET A 235 -10.51 -16.96 3.29
CA MET A 235 -11.11 -17.34 2.00
C MET A 235 -11.30 -16.11 1.10
N THR A 236 -11.77 -14.99 1.66
CA THR A 236 -11.91 -13.73 0.91
C THR A 236 -10.55 -13.18 0.46
N ALA A 237 -9.51 -13.31 1.28
CA ALA A 237 -8.15 -12.93 0.91
C ALA A 237 -7.62 -13.79 -0.26
N ALA A 238 -7.79 -15.11 -0.18
CA ALA A 238 -7.37 -16.03 -1.24
C ALA A 238 -8.07 -15.74 -2.58
N CYS A 239 -9.38 -15.52 -2.55
CA CYS A 239 -10.14 -15.21 -3.77
C CYS A 239 -9.76 -13.85 -4.38
N GLY A 240 -9.34 -12.87 -3.58
CA GLY A 240 -8.98 -11.55 -4.07
C GLY A 240 -10.09 -10.92 -4.93
N SER A 241 -9.79 -10.62 -6.19
CA SER A 241 -10.75 -10.11 -7.20
C SER A 241 -11.28 -11.18 -8.15
N GLU A 242 -11.01 -12.47 -7.90
CA GLU A 242 -11.41 -13.56 -8.77
C GLU A 242 -12.94 -13.70 -8.84
N PRO A 243 -13.53 -13.83 -10.04
CA PRO A 243 -14.95 -14.09 -10.20
C PRO A 243 -15.28 -15.54 -9.80
N VAL A 244 -15.66 -15.73 -8.54
CA VAL A 244 -16.08 -17.04 -8.02
C VAL A 244 -17.49 -17.39 -8.49
N VAL A 245 -17.62 -18.60 -9.04
CA VAL A 245 -18.90 -19.20 -9.45
C VAL A 245 -19.39 -20.10 -8.32
N PRO A 246 -20.56 -19.82 -7.72
CA PRO A 246 -21.10 -20.62 -6.64
C PRO A 246 -21.52 -22.02 -7.11
N ASP A 247 -21.54 -22.97 -6.17
CA ASP A 247 -22.12 -24.31 -6.30
C ASP A 247 -21.57 -25.20 -7.42
N ARG A 248 -20.41 -24.86 -7.99
CA ARG A 248 -19.76 -25.68 -9.01
C ARG A 248 -18.85 -26.72 -8.37
N PRO A 249 -19.14 -28.03 -8.46
CA PRO A 249 -18.36 -29.06 -7.79
C PRO A 249 -16.96 -29.20 -8.42
N SER A 250 -16.00 -29.64 -7.62
CA SER A 250 -14.66 -29.97 -8.10
C SER A 250 -14.73 -31.13 -9.12
N PRO A 251 -14.02 -31.05 -10.24
CA PRO A 251 -13.93 -32.16 -11.20
C PRO A 251 -13.14 -33.35 -10.64
N VAL A 252 -12.39 -33.16 -9.55
CA VAL A 252 -11.59 -34.17 -8.87
C VAL A 252 -12.09 -34.33 -7.43
N ALA A 253 -12.14 -35.56 -6.92
CA ALA A 253 -12.45 -35.82 -5.53
C ALA A 253 -11.41 -35.14 -4.62
N LEU A 254 -11.87 -34.28 -3.72
CA LEU A 254 -11.01 -33.55 -2.80
C LEU A 254 -10.84 -34.34 -1.49
N PRO A 255 -9.64 -34.36 -0.92
CA PRO A 255 -9.44 -34.71 0.49
C PRO A 255 -10.36 -33.88 1.40
N ASP A 256 -10.79 -34.48 2.52
CA ASP A 256 -11.73 -33.86 3.46
C ASP A 256 -11.18 -32.53 4.01
N GLU A 257 -9.87 -32.41 4.17
CA GLU A 257 -9.21 -31.21 4.64
C GLU A 257 -9.22 -30.08 3.58
N LEU A 258 -9.17 -30.42 2.29
CA LEU A 258 -9.20 -29.44 1.20
C LEU A 258 -10.61 -28.97 0.86
N ALA A 259 -11.61 -29.84 1.05
CA ALA A 259 -12.99 -29.59 0.62
C ALA A 259 -13.61 -28.28 1.17
N PRO A 260 -13.39 -27.89 2.45
CA PRO A 260 -13.87 -26.60 2.96
C PRO A 260 -13.30 -25.39 2.21
N TRP A 261 -12.05 -25.49 1.73
CA TRP A 261 -11.29 -24.39 1.12
C TRP A 261 -11.44 -24.30 -0.40
N TYR A 262 -12.31 -25.12 -0.98
CA TYR A 262 -12.55 -25.17 -2.42
C TYR A 262 -13.46 -24.05 -2.91
N VAL A 263 -13.10 -23.47 -4.06
CA VAL A 263 -13.96 -22.60 -4.87
C VAL A 263 -13.71 -22.83 -6.36
N PHE A 264 -14.67 -22.44 -7.18
CA PHE A 264 -14.49 -22.39 -8.64
C PHE A 264 -14.34 -20.94 -9.09
N SER A 265 -13.19 -20.56 -9.64
CA SER A 265 -13.00 -19.27 -10.34
C SER A 265 -13.25 -19.44 -11.84
N GLN A 266 -13.82 -18.42 -12.49
CA GLN A 266 -13.93 -18.40 -13.95
C GLN A 266 -12.57 -18.50 -14.66
N TYR A 267 -11.52 -17.89 -14.09
CA TYR A 267 -10.20 -17.83 -14.72
C TYR A 267 -9.31 -19.00 -14.30
N LEU A 268 -9.25 -19.30 -13.00
CA LEU A 268 -8.39 -20.37 -12.47
C LEU A 268 -9.06 -21.75 -12.46
N GLY A 269 -10.38 -21.82 -12.64
CA GLY A 269 -11.15 -23.06 -12.55
C GLY A 269 -11.26 -23.57 -11.12
N ALA A 270 -11.37 -24.89 -10.99
CA ALA A 270 -11.39 -25.59 -9.71
C ALA A 270 -10.12 -25.33 -8.90
N SER A 271 -10.26 -24.63 -7.77
CA SER A 271 -9.14 -24.08 -7.01
C SER A 271 -9.34 -24.21 -5.50
N ILE A 272 -8.24 -24.18 -4.75
CA ILE A 272 -8.19 -24.23 -3.28
C ILE A 272 -7.56 -22.93 -2.77
N ALA A 273 -8.11 -22.38 -1.69
CA ALA A 273 -7.46 -21.31 -0.94
C ALA A 273 -6.26 -21.87 -0.15
N VAL A 274 -5.05 -21.37 -0.45
CA VAL A 274 -3.78 -21.88 0.08
C VAL A 274 -2.96 -20.74 0.65
N ALA A 275 -2.35 -20.96 1.82
CA ALA A 275 -1.32 -20.10 2.37
C ALA A 275 0.06 -20.47 1.78
N ASP A 276 0.77 -19.52 1.22
CA ASP A 276 2.14 -19.72 0.74
C ASP A 276 3.10 -19.89 1.91
N GLU A 277 3.81 -21.02 1.93
CA GLU A 277 4.77 -21.32 2.98
C GLU A 277 5.89 -20.27 3.08
N ALA A 278 6.28 -19.64 1.96
CA ALA A 278 7.38 -18.67 1.94
C ALA A 278 7.03 -17.33 2.59
N THR A 279 5.76 -16.92 2.56
CA THR A 279 5.30 -15.61 3.07
C THR A 279 4.41 -15.72 4.31
N TYR A 280 3.92 -16.92 4.65
CA TYR A 280 3.05 -17.12 5.79
C TYR A 280 3.72 -16.72 7.12
N ALA A 281 3.11 -15.74 7.80
CA ALA A 281 3.41 -15.40 9.18
C ALA A 281 2.11 -15.14 9.96
N PRO A 282 2.03 -15.49 11.26
CA PRO A 282 0.81 -15.33 12.07
C PRO A 282 0.25 -13.90 12.12
N ASP A 283 1.13 -12.89 12.05
CA ASP A 283 0.77 -11.47 12.13
C ASP A 283 0.75 -10.77 10.75
N ALA A 284 0.99 -11.50 9.66
CA ALA A 284 0.96 -10.93 8.30
C ALA A 284 -0.47 -10.69 7.83
N ASP A 285 -0.65 -9.75 6.90
CA ASP A 285 -1.94 -9.57 6.21
C ASP A 285 -2.22 -10.84 5.41
N PRO A 286 -3.39 -11.51 5.59
CA PRO A 286 -3.80 -12.64 4.76
C PRO A 286 -3.68 -12.41 3.26
N ARG A 287 -3.80 -11.16 2.78
CA ARG A 287 -3.64 -10.83 1.35
C ARG A 287 -2.23 -11.06 0.82
N ASP A 288 -1.23 -11.09 1.70
CA ASP A 288 0.17 -11.25 1.32
C ASP A 288 0.58 -12.72 1.18
N TYR A 289 -0.20 -13.65 1.76
CA TYR A 289 0.13 -15.07 1.77
C TYR A 289 -1.00 -16.00 1.32
N MET A 290 -2.26 -15.56 1.30
CA MET A 290 -3.37 -16.39 0.82
C MET A 290 -3.55 -16.24 -0.68
N HIS A 291 -3.57 -17.37 -1.38
CA HIS A 291 -3.72 -17.43 -2.83
C HIS A 291 -4.76 -18.47 -3.23
N LEU A 292 -5.45 -18.20 -4.33
CA LEU A 292 -6.29 -19.20 -4.97
C LEU A 292 -5.45 -20.03 -5.94
N VAL A 293 -5.30 -21.33 -5.69
CA VAL A 293 -4.40 -22.19 -6.46
C VAL A 293 -5.19 -23.33 -7.11
N PRO A 294 -4.99 -23.64 -8.40
CA PRO A 294 -5.66 -24.76 -9.07
C PRO A 294 -5.48 -26.07 -8.31
N VAL A 295 -6.56 -26.85 -8.15
CA VAL A 295 -6.56 -28.11 -7.39
C VAL A 295 -5.44 -29.05 -7.84
N ALA A 296 -5.25 -29.20 -9.15
CA ALA A 296 -4.22 -30.07 -9.71
C ALA A 296 -2.80 -29.67 -9.26
N MET A 297 -2.55 -28.36 -9.18
CA MET A 297 -1.27 -27.81 -8.75
C MET A 297 -1.04 -28.01 -7.25
N VAL A 298 -2.07 -27.83 -6.40
CA VAL A 298 -1.98 -28.10 -4.96
C VAL A 298 -1.68 -29.58 -4.68
N LEU A 299 -2.30 -30.48 -5.44
CA LEU A 299 -2.06 -31.91 -5.30
C LEU A 299 -0.65 -32.33 -5.77
N ASP A 300 -0.10 -31.66 -6.78
CA ASP A 300 1.25 -31.93 -7.32
C ASP A 300 2.36 -31.37 -6.42
N LEU A 301 2.19 -30.12 -5.95
CA LEU A 301 3.16 -29.48 -5.04
C LEU A 301 3.19 -30.14 -3.65
N GLY A 302 2.09 -30.80 -3.27
CA GLY A 302 1.88 -31.30 -1.93
C GLY A 302 1.47 -30.18 -0.97
N TRP A 303 0.75 -30.56 0.09
CA TRP A 303 0.20 -29.61 1.04
C TRP A 303 0.20 -30.20 2.46
N THR A 304 0.11 -29.31 3.44
CA THR A 304 -0.07 -29.67 4.85
C THR A 304 -1.17 -28.82 5.48
N VAL A 305 -1.72 -29.28 6.60
CA VAL A 305 -2.59 -28.46 7.44
C VAL A 305 -1.76 -27.86 8.56
N ARG A 306 -1.71 -26.53 8.64
CA ARG A 306 -1.09 -25.79 9.75
C ARG A 306 -2.05 -24.70 10.20
N ASP A 307 -2.35 -24.69 11.50
CA ASP A 307 -3.27 -23.71 12.10
C ASP A 307 -4.64 -23.62 11.39
N GLY A 308 -5.15 -24.77 10.93
CA GLY A 308 -6.41 -24.87 10.18
C GLY A 308 -6.35 -24.44 8.71
N LEU A 309 -5.17 -24.05 8.21
CA LEU A 309 -4.94 -23.60 6.83
C LEU A 309 -4.29 -24.68 5.99
N ILE A 310 -4.59 -24.67 4.69
CA ILE A 310 -3.83 -25.42 3.69
C ILE A 310 -2.57 -24.64 3.36
N VAL A 311 -1.40 -25.23 3.61
CA VAL A 311 -0.09 -24.61 3.37
C VAL A 311 0.66 -25.39 2.30
N SER A 312 1.20 -24.68 1.31
CA SER A 312 2.05 -25.22 0.24
C SER A 312 3.12 -24.20 -0.14
N LEU A 313 4.27 -24.67 -0.62
CA LEU A 313 5.30 -23.80 -1.20
C LEU A 313 4.93 -23.43 -2.64
N LEU A 314 4.62 -22.16 -2.90
CA LEU A 314 4.12 -21.73 -4.21
C LEU A 314 5.24 -21.18 -5.12
N PRO A 315 5.26 -21.51 -6.43
CA PRO A 315 6.22 -20.94 -7.36
C PRO A 315 5.89 -19.48 -7.68
N HIS A 316 6.91 -18.63 -7.80
CA HIS A 316 6.77 -17.19 -8.05
C HIS A 316 7.52 -16.76 -9.32
N ASN A 317 6.98 -15.78 -10.06
CA ASN A 317 7.60 -15.22 -11.27
C ASN A 317 8.03 -13.74 -11.16
N GLY A 318 8.15 -13.22 -9.93
CA GLY A 318 8.50 -11.82 -9.66
C GLY A 318 7.30 -10.85 -9.64
N PHE A 319 6.14 -11.28 -10.14
CA PHE A 319 4.88 -10.52 -10.10
C PHE A 319 3.77 -11.19 -9.26
N GLY A 320 3.98 -12.43 -8.83
CA GLY A 320 3.05 -13.20 -8.00
C GLY A 320 3.27 -14.71 -8.16
N VAL A 321 2.26 -15.48 -7.75
CA VAL A 321 2.21 -16.93 -7.94
C VAL A 321 2.16 -17.27 -9.43
N ALA A 322 3.04 -18.14 -9.88
CA ALA A 322 3.10 -18.63 -11.24
C ALA A 322 2.17 -19.83 -11.42
N TYR A 323 1.07 -19.65 -12.14
CA TYR A 323 0.11 -20.71 -12.41
C TYR A 323 0.51 -21.54 -13.64
N ASP A 324 0.38 -22.86 -13.51
CA ASP A 324 0.48 -23.78 -14.64
C ASP A 324 -0.80 -23.70 -15.49
N GLU A 325 -0.66 -23.34 -16.78
CA GLU A 325 -1.79 -23.24 -17.70
C GLU A 325 -2.49 -24.59 -17.91
N GLU A 326 -1.77 -25.71 -17.86
CA GLU A 326 -2.37 -27.04 -17.98
C GLU A 326 -3.24 -27.36 -16.77
N ALA A 327 -2.75 -27.06 -15.56
CA ALA A 327 -3.54 -27.18 -14.33
C ALA A 327 -4.80 -26.30 -14.35
N VAL A 328 -4.69 -25.04 -14.83
CA VAL A 328 -5.84 -24.13 -14.98
C VAL A 328 -6.87 -24.70 -15.96
N ARG A 329 -6.44 -25.17 -17.14
CA ARG A 329 -7.34 -25.77 -18.14
C ARG A 329 -7.98 -27.06 -17.62
N ALA A 330 -7.24 -27.89 -16.91
CA ALA A 330 -7.75 -29.12 -16.28
C ALA A 330 -8.82 -28.83 -15.22
N GLY A 331 -8.67 -27.71 -14.50
CA GLY A 331 -9.68 -27.20 -13.56
C GLY A 331 -10.91 -26.57 -14.23
N GLY A 332 -10.94 -26.46 -15.56
CA GLY A 332 -12.01 -25.81 -16.31
C GLY A 332 -11.92 -24.28 -16.30
N GLY A 333 -10.75 -23.72 -15.94
CA GLY A 333 -10.44 -22.30 -16.03
C GLY A 333 -10.09 -21.88 -17.46
N THR A 334 -10.09 -20.56 -17.68
CA THR A 334 -9.62 -19.96 -18.92
C THR A 334 -8.34 -19.19 -18.60
N PRO A 335 -7.14 -19.69 -18.98
CA PRO A 335 -5.90 -18.98 -18.75
C PRO A 335 -6.01 -17.58 -19.36
N LEU A 336 -5.63 -16.56 -18.59
CA LEU A 336 -5.49 -15.22 -19.12
C LEU A 336 -4.32 -15.26 -20.10
N GLY A 337 -4.62 -15.30 -21.41
CA GLY A 337 -3.65 -14.92 -22.41
C GLY A 337 -3.15 -13.51 -22.11
N SER A 338 -1.92 -13.19 -22.49
CA SER A 338 -1.20 -11.95 -22.18
C SER A 338 -1.81 -10.65 -22.77
N ALA A 339 -3.13 -10.55 -22.93
CA ALA A 339 -3.82 -9.37 -23.42
C ALA A 339 -5.15 -9.18 -22.68
N ASP A 340 -5.32 -7.96 -22.17
CA ASP A 340 -6.53 -7.36 -21.61
C ASP A 340 -7.08 -7.98 -20.32
N VAL A 341 -6.49 -7.58 -19.19
CA VAL A 341 -7.16 -7.59 -17.89
C VAL A 341 -8.28 -6.54 -17.94
N PRO A 342 -9.57 -6.93 -17.91
CA PRO A 342 -10.65 -5.95 -17.78
C PRO A 342 -10.62 -5.45 -16.34
N LEU A 343 -10.44 -4.14 -16.16
CA LEU A 343 -10.65 -3.50 -14.86
C LEU A 343 -12.07 -3.80 -14.36
N PRO A 344 -12.27 -4.08 -13.06
CA PRO A 344 -13.60 -4.27 -12.50
C PRO A 344 -14.47 -3.03 -12.77
N PRO A 345 -15.71 -3.19 -13.23
CA PRO A 345 -16.56 -2.06 -13.58
C PRO A 345 -16.96 -1.27 -12.34
N GLY A 346 -16.63 0.03 -12.36
CA GLY A 346 -17.36 1.06 -11.61
C GLY A 346 -17.19 1.06 -10.09
N GLN A 347 -16.00 1.43 -9.60
CA GLN A 347 -15.91 2.18 -8.33
C GLN A 347 -15.77 3.68 -8.64
N GLY A 348 -16.74 4.22 -9.38
CA GLY A 348 -16.94 5.66 -9.45
C GLY A 348 -17.62 6.11 -8.17
N THR A 349 -16.85 6.36 -7.10
CA THR A 349 -17.33 7.25 -6.04
C THR A 349 -17.01 8.66 -6.44
N ASP A 350 -17.82 9.16 -7.36
CA ASP A 350 -17.99 10.58 -7.61
C ASP A 350 -18.74 11.19 -6.40
N ARG A 351 -18.01 11.32 -5.30
CA ARG A 351 -18.31 12.24 -4.20
C ARG A 351 -17.00 12.79 -3.69
N ALA A 352 -16.44 13.69 -4.50
CA ALA A 352 -15.53 14.70 -4.00
C ALA A 352 -16.13 15.31 -2.72
N ILE A 353 -15.45 15.13 -1.60
CA ILE A 353 -15.61 16.06 -0.48
C ILE A 353 -15.16 17.42 -1.04
N PRO A 354 -16.01 18.45 -1.05
CA PRO A 354 -15.63 19.72 -1.66
C PRO A 354 -14.38 20.26 -0.95
N PRO A 355 -13.43 20.86 -1.71
CA PRO A 355 -12.18 21.34 -1.15
C PRO A 355 -12.45 22.38 -0.04
N PRO A 356 -11.53 22.49 0.94
CA PRO A 356 -11.55 23.60 1.87
C PRO A 356 -11.10 24.86 1.12
N GLU A 357 -12.04 25.78 0.87
CA GLU A 357 -11.73 27.20 0.66
C GLU A 357 -11.63 27.93 2.01
#